data_AF-T2IJS8-F1
#
_entry.id   AF-T2IJS8-F1
#
_cell.length_a   1.000
_cell.length_b   1.000
_cell.length_c   1.000
_cell.angle_alpha   90.00
_cell.angle_beta   90.00
_cell.angle_gamma   90.00
#
_symmetry.space_group_name_H-M   'P 1'
#
loop_
_entity.id
_entity.type
_entity.pdbx_description
1 polymer ?
#
loop_
_entity_poly.entity_id
_entity_poly.type
_entity_poly.pdbx_seq_one_letter_code
_entity_poly.pdbx_strand_id
1 'polypeptide(L)' 'MANQEQLRTLKKEGVEVWNLWREDNPDVKIDLSDADLSGANLSGSNLSNACFIRANLSGA' A
#
# COMPACT_ATOMS: atom_id res chain seq x y z
N MET A 1 1.58 -12.15 5.82
CA MET A 1 2.78 -11.31 5.69
C MET A 1 2.44 -10.33 4.62
N ALA A 2 2.42 -9.03 4.94
CA ALA A 2 2.24 -8.02 3.92
C ALA A 2 3.20 -8.30 2.77
N ASN A 3 2.69 -8.34 1.53
CA ASN A 3 3.51 -8.66 0.38
C ASN A 3 4.64 -7.62 0.31
N GLN A 4 5.84 -8.02 0.73
CA GLN A 4 6.94 -7.08 0.96
C GLN A 4 7.34 -6.36 -0.32
N GLU A 5 7.09 -6.95 -1.49
CA GLU A 5 7.30 -6.27 -2.78
C GLU A 5 6.31 -5.12 -2.98
N GLN A 6 5.02 -5.32 -2.68
CA GLN A 6 4.01 -4.27 -2.78
C GLN A 6 4.31 -3.11 -1.83
N LEU A 7 4.71 -3.42 -0.58
CA LEU A 7 5.14 -2.40 0.37
C LEU A 7 6.38 -1.65 -0.10
N ARG A 8 7.32 -2.35 -0.74
CA ARG A 8 8.52 -1.73 -1.32
C ARG A 8 8.15 -0.82 -2.48
N THR A 9 7.24 -1.20 -3.36
CA THR A 9 6.80 -0.34 -4.47
C THR A 9 6.16 0.94 -3.92
N LEU A 10 5.25 0.83 -2.95
CA LEU A 10 4.60 1.98 -2.32
C LEU A 10 5.60 2.93 -1.63
N LYS A 11 6.61 2.37 -0.94
CA LYS A 11 7.61 3.15 -0.20
C LYS A 11 8.76 3.69 -1.07
N LYS A 12 9.14 2.96 -2.11
CA LYS A 12 10.34 3.26 -2.92
C LYS A 12 10.00 4.02 -4.20
N GLU A 13 8.90 3.68 -4.84
CA GLU A 13 8.50 4.24 -6.14
C GLU A 13 7.33 5.21 -6.03
N GLY A 14 6.64 5.23 -4.89
CA GLY A 14 5.63 6.23 -4.54
C GLY A 14 4.22 5.89 -5.02
N VAL A 15 3.29 6.79 -4.71
CA VAL A 15 1.85 6.60 -4.93
C VAL A 15 1.45 6.58 -6.41
N GLU A 16 2.20 7.27 -7.28
CA GLU A 16 1.91 7.28 -8.73
C GLU A 16 2.16 5.91 -9.37
N VAL A 17 3.33 5.33 -9.13
CA VAL A 17 3.69 3.99 -9.64
C VAL A 17 2.78 2.93 -9.07
N TRP A 18 2.45 3.06 -7.78
CA TRP A 18 1.46 2.20 -7.14
C TRP A 18 0.11 2.25 -7.86
N ASN A 19 -0.38 3.45 -8.18
CA ASN A 19 -1.66 3.61 -8.87
C ASN A 19 -1.66 3.01 -10.27
N LEU A 20 -0.58 3.20 -11.05
CA LEU A 20 -0.44 2.57 -12.37
C LEU A 20 -0.52 1.04 -12.28
N TRP A 21 0.16 0.45 -11.29
CA TRP A 21 0.08 -0.99 -11.07
C TRP A 21 -1.33 -1.43 -10.66
N ARG A 22 -2.03 -0.61 -9.87
CA ARG A 22 -3.42 -0.86 -9.45
C ARG A 22 -4.44 -0.75 -10.58
N GLU A 23 -4.19 0.07 -11.58
CA GLU A 23 -5.04 0.15 -12.77
C GLU A 23 -4.97 -1.14 -13.59
N ASP A 24 -3.78 -1.74 -13.70
CA ASP A 24 -3.58 -3.02 -14.38
C ASP A 24 -4.06 -4.21 -13.54
N ASN A 25 -4.08 -4.06 -12.21
CA ASN A 25 -4.38 -5.13 -11.24
C ASN A 25 -5.46 -4.71 -10.22
N PRO A 26 -6.70 -4.42 -10.65
CA PRO A 26 -7.76 -3.92 -9.76
C PRO A 26 -8.21 -4.97 -8.74
N ASP A 27 -8.21 -6.24 -9.13
CA ASP A 27 -8.73 -7.37 -8.35
C ASP A 27 -7.68 -8.02 -7.44
N VAL A 28 -6.41 -7.60 -7.55
CA VAL A 28 -5.36 -8.17 -6.70
C VAL A 28 -5.58 -7.71 -5.27
N LYS A 29 -5.83 -8.68 -4.40
CA LYS A 29 -5.94 -8.46 -2.97
C LYS A 29 -4.59 -8.11 -2.39
N ILE A 30 -4.54 -7.03 -1.63
CA ILE A 30 -3.31 -6.53 -1.03
C ILE A 30 -3.37 -6.82 0.45
N ASP A 31 -2.35 -7.49 0.97
CA ASP A 31 -2.18 -7.65 2.40
C ASP A 31 -1.17 -6.61 2.87
N LEU A 32 -1.63 -5.67 3.69
CA LEU A 32 -0.81 -4.69 4.41
C LEU A 32 -0.92 -4.93 5.92
N SER A 33 -1.35 -6.13 6.33
CA SER A 33 -1.48 -6.46 7.74
C SER A 33 -0.13 -6.44 8.43
N ASP A 34 -0.11 -5.90 9.65
CA ASP A 34 1.08 -5.64 10.47
C ASP A 34 2.13 -4.73 9.78
N ALA A 35 1.78 -4.03 8.69
CA ALA A 35 2.70 -3.13 8.01
C ALA A 35 2.87 -1.82 8.79
N ASP A 36 4.12 -1.38 8.96
CA ASP A 36 4.41 -0.04 9.44
C ASP A 36 4.40 0.95 8.27
N LEU A 37 3.35 1.76 8.21
CA LEU A 37 3.12 2.83 7.24
C LEU A 37 3.14 4.20 7.93
N SER A 38 3.64 4.29 9.16
CA SER A 38 3.65 5.56 9.90
C SER A 38 4.47 6.63 9.17
N GLY A 39 3.92 7.85 9.10
CA GLY A 39 4.52 8.98 8.38
C GLY A 39 4.61 8.84 6.86
N ALA A 40 4.05 7.78 6.27
CA ALA A 40 4.07 7.59 4.82
C ALA A 40 3.05 8.52 4.14
N ASN A 41 3.45 9.29 3.14
CA ASN A 41 2.50 10.07 2.36
C ASN A 41 1.68 9.15 1.43
N LEU A 42 0.49 8.76 1.88
CA LEU A 42 -0.43 7.91 1.13
C LEU A 42 -1.49 8.71 0.34
N SER A 43 -1.35 10.03 0.28
CA SER A 43 -2.33 10.90 -0.40
C SER A 43 -2.49 10.51 -1.87
N GLY A 44 -3.74 10.24 -2.28
CA GLY A 44 -4.07 9.82 -3.63
C GLY A 44 -3.75 8.37 -3.98
N SER A 45 -3.26 7.55 -3.04
CA SER A 45 -2.98 6.13 -3.30
C SER A 45 -4.25 5.27 -3.40
N ASN A 46 -4.33 4.41 -4.42
CA ASN A 46 -5.40 3.45 -4.61
C ASN A 46 -5.16 2.20 -3.75
N LEU A 47 -5.69 2.21 -2.54
CA LEU A 47 -5.59 1.10 -1.58
C LEU A 47 -6.86 0.25 -1.53
N SER A 48 -7.66 0.25 -2.61
CA SER A 48 -8.89 -0.55 -2.69
C SER A 48 -8.59 -2.04 -2.44
N ASN A 49 -9.47 -2.78 -1.78
CA ASN A 49 -9.27 -4.21 -1.46
C ASN A 49 -8.01 -4.54 -0.64
N ALA A 50 -7.34 -3.55 -0.02
CA ALA A 50 -6.20 -3.78 0.85
C ALA A 50 -6.63 -4.13 2.28
N CYS A 51 -5.93 -5.07 2.89
CA CYS A 51 -6.13 -5.50 4.27
C CYS A 51 -5.13 -4.76 5.19
N PHE A 52 -5.63 -4.04 6.20
CA PHE A 52 -4.82 -3.23 7.11
C PHE A 52 -4.85 -3.76 8.55
N ILE A 53 -5.07 -5.07 8.74
CA ILE A 53 -5.18 -5.62 10.10
C ILE A 53 -3.87 -5.33 10.84
N ARG A 54 -3.94 -4.59 11.95
CA ARG A 54 -2.76 -4.16 12.74
C ARG A 54 -1.73 -3.31 11.99
N ALA A 55 -2.07 -2.73 10.84
CA ALA A 55 -1.19 -1.78 10.18
C ALA A 55 -1.03 -0.51 11.03
N ASN A 56 0.19 0.00 11.14
CA ASN A 56 0.47 1.28 11.77
C ASN A 56 0.36 2.40 10.73
N LEU A 57 -0.71 3.19 10.79
CA LEU A 57 -0.98 4.32 9.90
C LEU A 57 -0.79 5.68 10.59
N SER A 58 -0.07 5.73 11.73
CA SER A 58 0.11 6.98 12.46
C SER A 58 0.83 8.02 11.60
N GLY A 59 0.15 9.12 11.29
CA GLY A 59 0.70 10.22 10.49
C GLY A 59 0.84 9.92 8.98
N ALA A 60 0.18 8.87 8.49
CA ALA A 60 0.06 8.58 7.06
C ALA A 60 -1.00 9.44 6.36
#